data_AF-A0AAF1ATH0-F1
#
_entry.id   AF-A0AAF1ATH0-F1
#
_cell.length_a   1.000
_cell.length_b   1.000
_cell.length_c   1.000
_cell.angle_alpha   90.00
_cell.angle_beta   90.00
_cell.angle_gamma   90.00
#
_symmetry.space_group_name_H-M   'P 1'
#
loop_
_entity.id
_entity.type
_entity.pdbx_description
1 polymer ?
#
loop_
_entity_poly.entity_id
_entity_poly.type
_entity_poly.pdbx_seq_one_letter_code
_entity_poly.pdbx_strand_id
1 'polypeptide(L)'
;MKGIDKYLKMSVKQLQQEAAARGVSAIGLKKELFGNLFFWWNSGEEKNYVDNSKYPSMTVKQLRQEATARGISATGSKKELIDRLFVANNSEHITFDGEENKYVDDNKKEKLVTATKKGAAVLDQWLADEIKSQYHVFQRGDEIYDAMLNQTNVGDNNNKFYVLQLLESDDGVRYMVYNRWGRVGIKGQDKLHGPYTSLDCAIKEFELKFFAKTKNQWSSRKDFVPYPKCYRWLEMDYTETDNQTDVQAKPTSLTDIQPRETKLEVRVAKFISLICNVSMMKQQMIEIGYNAEKLPLGKLSRSTISEGYKVLRKIADVIGQSDRKKLEQLSGEFYTVIPHDFGFRKMREFVIDSPQKLKHKLEMVEALGEIVVATKLLEEDMGMQEDPLYSSYQRLNCELLPLDVDSKEFSIVSKYMKNTHAKTHSNYTVDIVQIFRVSREGEAERFKKFSGTKNRMLLWHGSRLTNWTGILKQGLRIAPPEAPVTGYMFGKGVYFADMFSKSANYCCSTPTATSGVLLLCEVALGDMAELLNAKYDADKLPVGKLSTKGVGKTAPDLSEAETLEDGVVVPLGKPKQHSDVQASLLYNEYIVYNADQIRMRYVIHVNFNFMR
;
A
#
# COMPACT_ATOMS: atom_id res chain seq x y z
N MET A 1 -8.36 33.68 -24.62
CA MET A 1 -7.79 34.47 -23.49
C MET A 1 -7.71 35.99 -23.76
N LYS A 2 -8.53 36.63 -24.62
CA LYS A 2 -8.41 38.09 -24.90
C LYS A 2 -9.39 39.01 -24.13
N GLY A 3 -10.30 38.49 -23.30
CA GLY A 3 -11.34 39.30 -22.61
C GLY A 3 -11.07 39.61 -21.13
N ILE A 4 -10.42 38.71 -20.40
CA ILE A 4 -10.24 38.79 -18.93
C ILE A 4 -9.17 39.82 -18.52
N ASP A 5 -8.17 40.05 -19.36
CA ASP A 5 -7.07 41.00 -19.07
C ASP A 5 -7.55 42.44 -18.87
N LYS A 6 -8.74 42.78 -19.40
CA LYS A 6 -9.36 44.09 -19.21
C LYS A 6 -9.66 44.35 -17.73
N TYR A 7 -10.14 43.34 -16.99
CA TYR A 7 -10.51 43.50 -15.58
C TYR A 7 -9.30 43.60 -14.64
N LEU A 8 -8.18 42.97 -14.99
CA LEU A 8 -6.93 43.07 -14.23
C LEU A 8 -6.38 44.51 -14.20
N LYS A 9 -6.58 45.25 -15.31
CA LYS A 9 -6.08 46.62 -15.51
C LYS A 9 -7.03 47.70 -14.97
N MET A 10 -8.26 47.37 -14.57
CA MET A 10 -9.24 48.33 -14.05
C MET A 10 -8.94 48.74 -12.60
N SER A 11 -9.22 49.99 -12.27
CA SER A 11 -9.22 50.48 -10.89
C SER A 11 -10.40 49.91 -10.08
N VAL A 12 -10.33 49.98 -8.75
CA VAL A 12 -11.42 49.49 -7.87
C VAL A 12 -12.74 50.16 -8.23
N LYS A 13 -12.74 51.48 -8.44
CA LYS A 13 -13.95 52.24 -8.79
C LYS A 13 -14.56 51.80 -10.13
N GLN A 14 -13.72 51.45 -11.11
CA GLN A 14 -14.17 50.92 -12.41
C GLN A 14 -14.74 49.50 -12.29
N LEU A 15 -14.13 48.65 -11.45
CA LEU A 15 -14.65 47.31 -11.18
C LEU A 15 -15.99 47.34 -10.42
N GLN A 16 -16.17 48.30 -9.51
CA GLN A 16 -17.44 48.51 -8.81
C GLN A 16 -18.55 48.95 -9.78
N GLN A 17 -18.26 49.88 -10.70
CA GLN A 17 -19.23 50.30 -11.72
C GLN A 17 -19.61 49.16 -12.68
N GLU A 18 -18.64 48.37 -13.12
CA GLU A 18 -18.91 47.21 -13.98
C GLU A 18 -19.70 46.12 -13.24
N ALA A 19 -19.37 45.83 -11.97
CA ALA A 19 -20.10 44.88 -11.14
C ALA A 19 -21.56 45.30 -10.94
N ALA A 20 -21.78 46.59 -10.64
CA ALA A 20 -23.13 47.15 -10.52
C ALA A 20 -23.92 47.07 -11.84
N ALA A 21 -23.28 47.36 -12.98
CA ALA A 21 -23.92 47.27 -14.30
C ALA A 21 -24.27 45.82 -14.71
N ARG A 22 -23.62 44.83 -14.11
CA ARG A 22 -23.81 43.39 -14.39
C ARG A 22 -24.62 42.65 -13.32
N GLY A 23 -25.16 43.38 -12.34
CA GLY A 23 -26.02 42.83 -11.30
C GLY A 23 -25.30 41.93 -10.28
N VAL A 24 -23.97 42.05 -10.16
CA VAL A 24 -23.17 41.30 -9.17
C VAL A 24 -22.61 42.23 -8.11
N SER A 25 -22.25 41.68 -6.94
CA SER A 25 -21.85 42.47 -5.77
C SER A 25 -20.71 43.45 -6.09
N ALA A 26 -21.02 44.74 -5.95
CA ALA A 26 -20.11 45.88 -6.20
C ALA A 26 -19.40 46.36 -4.92
N ILE A 27 -19.42 45.56 -3.85
CA ILE A 27 -18.81 45.88 -2.55
C ILE A 27 -17.68 44.90 -2.30
N GLY A 28 -16.51 45.41 -1.88
CA GLY A 28 -15.35 44.59 -1.54
C GLY A 28 -14.04 45.13 -2.07
N LEU A 29 -12.96 44.44 -1.72
CA LEU A 29 -11.60 44.76 -2.19
C LEU A 29 -11.42 44.35 -3.66
N LYS A 30 -10.41 44.89 -4.34
CA LYS A 30 -10.17 44.68 -5.80
C LYS A 30 -10.25 43.20 -6.21
N LYS A 31 -9.70 42.31 -5.38
CA LYS A 31 -9.65 40.87 -5.61
C LYS A 31 -11.03 40.21 -5.55
N GLU A 32 -11.91 40.68 -4.68
CA GLU A 32 -13.28 40.18 -4.52
C GLU A 32 -14.17 40.65 -5.67
N LEU A 33 -14.07 41.94 -6.05
CA LEU A 33 -14.77 42.49 -7.21
C LEU A 33 -14.37 41.79 -8.51
N PHE A 34 -13.06 41.52 -8.66
CA PHE A 34 -12.56 40.73 -9.77
C PHE A 34 -13.08 39.29 -9.75
N GLY A 35 -13.10 38.65 -8.57
CA GLY A 35 -13.66 37.31 -8.38
C GLY A 35 -15.14 37.26 -8.81
N ASN A 36 -15.96 38.21 -8.35
CA ASN A 36 -17.39 38.27 -8.65
C ASN A 36 -17.64 38.46 -10.16
N LEU A 37 -16.91 39.36 -10.82
CA LEU A 37 -17.01 39.59 -12.27
C LEU A 37 -16.47 38.40 -13.09
N PHE A 38 -15.43 37.73 -12.59
CA PHE A 38 -14.86 36.54 -13.21
C PHE A 38 -15.81 35.35 -13.13
N PHE A 39 -16.46 35.16 -11.98
CA PHE A 39 -17.50 34.15 -11.81
C PHE A 39 -18.71 34.46 -12.70
N TRP A 40 -19.19 35.71 -12.71
CA TRP A 40 -20.26 36.14 -13.62
C TRP A 40 -19.94 35.83 -15.08
N TRP A 41 -18.73 36.19 -15.55
CA TRP A 41 -18.29 35.94 -16.93
C TRP A 41 -18.32 34.46 -17.29
N ASN A 42 -17.90 33.58 -16.38
CA ASN A 42 -17.85 32.14 -16.62
C ASN A 42 -19.21 31.45 -16.49
N SER A 43 -20.24 32.14 -15.98
CA SER A 43 -21.51 31.52 -15.59
C SER A 43 -22.65 31.70 -16.61
N GLY A 44 -22.42 32.35 -17.75
CA GLY A 44 -23.34 32.45 -18.90
C GLY A 44 -24.85 32.33 -18.61
N GLU A 45 -25.51 33.48 -18.45
CA GLU A 45 -26.97 33.71 -18.32
C GLU A 45 -27.82 32.82 -17.36
N GLU A 46 -28.42 33.52 -16.39
CA GLU A 46 -29.64 33.23 -15.61
C GLU A 46 -29.87 31.82 -15.03
N LYS A 47 -29.49 31.64 -13.75
CA LYS A 47 -30.20 30.74 -12.81
C LYS A 47 -30.43 31.42 -11.46
N ASN A 48 -31.65 31.27 -10.96
CA ASN A 48 -32.22 31.91 -9.75
C ASN A 48 -31.30 31.86 -8.53
N TYR A 49 -30.80 33.03 -8.12
CA TYR A 49 -30.05 33.21 -6.89
C TYR A 49 -31.02 33.35 -5.71
N VAL A 50 -31.02 32.40 -4.78
CA VAL A 50 -31.73 32.55 -3.50
C VAL A 50 -30.77 33.18 -2.49
N ASP A 51 -31.15 34.33 -1.95
CA ASP A 51 -30.32 35.13 -1.04
C ASP A 51 -30.09 34.42 0.31
N ASN A 52 -28.88 33.91 0.49
CA ASN A 52 -28.40 33.23 1.70
C ASN A 52 -27.81 34.19 2.75
N SER A 53 -27.83 35.51 2.52
CA SER A 53 -27.24 36.51 3.43
C SER A 53 -27.95 36.61 4.79
N LYS A 54 -29.15 36.04 4.93
CA LYS A 54 -30.00 36.15 6.13
C LYS A 54 -29.71 35.16 7.25
N TYR A 55 -29.07 34.01 7.01
CA TYR A 55 -28.87 33.00 8.05
C TYR A 55 -27.96 33.44 9.22
N PRO A 56 -26.88 34.21 9.00
CA PRO A 56 -26.04 34.72 10.09
C PRO A 56 -26.78 35.63 11.08
N SER A 57 -27.77 36.41 10.62
CA SER A 57 -28.55 37.34 11.44
C SER A 57 -29.74 36.70 12.16
N MET A 58 -30.10 35.46 11.84
CA MET A 58 -31.20 34.73 12.51
C MET A 58 -30.82 34.21 13.90
N THR A 59 -31.81 34.08 14.77
CA THR A 59 -31.64 33.46 16.10
C THR A 59 -31.61 31.92 15.99
N VAL A 60 -31.04 31.24 16.98
CA VAL A 60 -30.97 29.76 16.99
C VAL A 60 -32.37 29.14 16.87
N LYS A 61 -33.39 29.73 17.51
CA LYS A 61 -34.77 29.26 17.43
C LYS A 61 -35.32 29.31 16.00
N GLN A 62 -35.05 30.39 15.27
CA GLN A 62 -35.47 30.57 13.88
C GLN A 62 -34.71 29.61 12.94
N LEU A 63 -33.42 29.42 13.16
CA LEU A 63 -32.61 28.47 12.37
C LEU A 63 -33.06 27.02 12.57
N ARG A 64 -33.48 26.65 13.79
CA ARG A 64 -34.06 25.33 14.06
C ARG A 64 -35.41 25.12 13.38
N GLN A 65 -36.29 26.13 13.40
CA GLN A 65 -37.56 26.07 12.68
C GLN A 65 -37.34 25.91 11.17
N GLU A 66 -36.39 26.67 10.60
CA GLU A 66 -36.04 26.57 9.18
C GLU A 66 -35.44 25.21 8.81
N ALA A 67 -34.59 24.63 9.68
CA ALA A 67 -34.03 23.29 9.48
C ALA A 67 -35.13 22.21 9.52
N THR A 68 -36.03 22.27 10.52
CA THR A 68 -37.16 21.33 10.63
C THR A 68 -38.10 21.44 9.44
N ALA A 69 -38.42 22.66 8.98
CA ALA A 69 -39.29 22.89 7.83
C ALA A 69 -38.72 22.30 6.52
N ARG A 70 -37.40 22.07 6.47
CA ARG A 70 -36.67 21.52 5.31
C ARG A 70 -36.27 20.06 5.49
N GLY A 71 -36.73 19.39 6.55
CA GLY A 71 -36.41 17.99 6.82
C GLY A 71 -34.95 17.74 7.23
N ILE A 72 -34.24 18.77 7.70
CA ILE A 72 -32.84 18.70 8.12
C ILE A 72 -32.80 18.72 9.65
N SER A 73 -31.83 18.02 10.24
CA SER A 73 -31.67 17.98 11.71
C SER A 73 -31.62 19.39 12.32
N ALA A 74 -32.46 19.64 13.33
CA ALA A 74 -32.56 20.90 14.05
C ALA A 74 -31.77 20.94 15.38
N THR A 75 -30.93 19.95 15.66
CA THR A 75 -30.09 19.92 16.87
C THR A 75 -28.74 20.59 16.63
N GLY A 76 -28.02 21.00 17.68
CA GLY A 76 -26.67 21.58 17.56
C GLY A 76 -26.58 23.10 17.80
N SER A 77 -25.36 23.61 17.65
CA SER A 77 -24.97 25.02 17.82
C SER A 77 -25.40 25.89 16.64
N LYS A 78 -25.41 27.23 16.84
CA LYS A 78 -25.82 28.20 15.80
C LYS A 78 -25.02 28.02 14.50
N LYS A 79 -23.70 27.82 14.62
CA LYS A 79 -22.80 27.65 13.48
C LYS A 79 -23.12 26.37 12.71
N GLU A 80 -23.31 25.26 13.41
CA GLU A 80 -23.63 23.97 12.78
C GLU A 80 -25.01 23.96 12.10
N LEU A 81 -25.98 24.74 12.61
CA LEU A 81 -27.30 24.90 11.99
C LEU A 81 -27.22 25.76 10.72
N ILE A 82 -26.42 26.85 10.77
CA ILE A 82 -26.16 27.69 9.60
C ILE A 82 -25.45 26.88 8.52
N ASP A 83 -24.36 26.19 8.86
CA ASP A 83 -23.59 25.40 7.92
C ASP A 83 -24.45 24.32 7.24
N ARG A 84 -25.34 23.64 8.00
CA ARG A 84 -26.29 22.67 7.43
C ARG A 84 -27.33 23.28 6.51
N LEU A 85 -27.90 24.44 6.86
CA LEU A 85 -28.85 25.14 6.01
C LEU A 85 -28.19 25.65 4.72
N PHE A 86 -26.92 26.04 4.79
CA PHE A 86 -26.12 26.40 3.61
C PHE A 86 -25.83 25.20 2.71
N VAL A 87 -25.47 24.06 3.29
CA VAL A 87 -25.16 22.84 2.54
C VAL A 87 -26.40 22.24 1.87
N ALA A 88 -27.54 22.22 2.56
CA ALA A 88 -28.78 21.69 2.01
C ALA A 88 -29.35 22.53 0.85
N ASN A 89 -29.05 23.83 0.78
CA ASN A 89 -29.44 24.68 -0.36
C ASN A 89 -28.62 24.41 -1.63
N ASN A 90 -27.46 23.75 -1.50
CA ASN A 90 -26.53 23.47 -2.60
C ASN A 90 -26.57 22.01 -3.06
N SER A 91 -27.46 21.19 -2.49
CA SER A 91 -27.60 19.77 -2.81
C SER A 91 -29.04 19.49 -3.26
N GLU A 92 -29.23 19.09 -4.52
CA GLU A 92 -30.51 18.52 -4.97
C GLU A 92 -30.83 17.25 -4.17
N HIS A 93 -32.13 17.05 -3.92
CA HIS A 93 -32.71 15.97 -3.12
C HIS A 93 -32.31 14.57 -3.62
N ILE A 94 -31.72 13.75 -2.75
CA ILE A 94 -31.82 12.29 -2.80
C ILE A 94 -32.13 11.78 -1.39
N THR A 95 -33.35 11.29 -1.19
CA THR A 95 -33.76 10.54 0.01
C THR A 95 -33.22 9.11 -0.08
N PHE A 96 -32.56 8.64 0.98
CA PHE A 96 -32.15 7.24 1.16
C PHE A 96 -32.84 6.67 2.40
N ASP A 97 -33.58 5.58 2.23
CA ASP A 97 -33.88 4.60 3.26
C ASP A 97 -33.14 3.31 2.92
N GLY A 98 -32.58 2.63 3.92
CA GLY A 98 -32.07 1.26 3.82
C GLY A 98 -30.56 1.10 4.02
N GLU A 99 -30.21 0.51 5.16
CA GLU A 99 -28.91 0.13 5.70
C GLU A 99 -27.86 -0.37 4.69
N GLU A 100 -26.66 0.22 4.71
CA GLU A 100 -25.37 -0.49 4.52
C GLU A 100 -24.17 0.42 4.87
N ASN A 101 -23.18 -0.18 5.54
CA ASN A 101 -21.92 0.46 5.94
C ASN A 101 -21.17 1.06 4.73
N LYS A 102 -21.10 2.39 4.64
CA LYS A 102 -20.19 3.08 3.71
C LYS A 102 -19.19 3.96 4.46
N TYR A 103 -17.93 3.64 4.23
CA TYR A 103 -16.78 4.49 4.48
C TYR A 103 -16.97 5.81 3.72
N VAL A 104 -16.79 6.94 4.41
CA VAL A 104 -16.80 8.27 3.80
C VAL A 104 -15.47 8.45 3.06
N ASP A 105 -15.57 8.51 1.73
CA ASP A 105 -14.53 8.94 0.80
C ASP A 105 -14.33 10.46 0.95
N ASP A 106 -13.33 10.86 1.76
CA ASP A 106 -12.80 12.22 1.73
C ASP A 106 -11.83 12.32 0.55
N ASN A 107 -12.38 12.62 -0.62
CA ASN A 107 -11.63 12.88 -1.85
C ASN A 107 -10.89 14.23 -1.74
N LYS A 108 -9.83 14.29 -0.92
CA LYS A 108 -8.77 15.30 -1.06
C LYS A 108 -7.86 14.85 -2.19
N LYS A 109 -7.86 15.61 -3.29
CA LYS A 109 -6.72 15.62 -4.21
C LYS A 109 -5.47 16.02 -3.42
N GLU A 110 -4.73 15.03 -2.94
CA GLU A 110 -3.41 15.23 -2.36
C GLU A 110 -2.47 15.75 -3.45
N LYS A 111 -1.95 16.96 -3.25
CA LYS A 111 -0.78 17.42 -4.00
C LYS A 111 0.36 16.48 -3.64
N LEU A 112 0.98 15.86 -4.64
CA LEU A 112 2.25 15.14 -4.49
C LEU A 112 3.25 16.03 -3.74
N VAL A 113 3.48 15.74 -2.46
CA VAL A 113 4.47 16.45 -1.64
C VAL A 113 5.85 16.00 -2.10
N THR A 114 6.61 16.91 -2.67
CA THR A 114 7.97 16.64 -3.15
C THR A 114 8.89 16.55 -1.94
N ALA A 115 9.45 15.36 -1.67
CA ALA A 115 10.40 15.15 -0.58
C ALA A 115 11.70 15.89 -0.88
N THR A 116 12.19 16.72 0.06
CA THR A 116 13.48 17.41 -0.08
C THR A 116 14.57 16.59 0.57
N LYS A 117 15.36 15.89 -0.25
CA LYS A 117 16.57 15.20 0.22
C LYS A 117 17.77 16.13 0.10
N LYS A 118 18.44 16.40 1.22
CA LYS A 118 19.70 17.15 1.28
C LYS A 118 20.59 16.48 2.32
N GLY A 119 21.73 15.94 1.88
CA GLY A 119 22.53 15.01 2.68
C GLY A 119 21.98 13.57 2.67
N ALA A 120 22.32 12.78 3.70
CA ALA A 120 21.96 11.35 3.78
C ALA A 120 20.52 11.06 4.23
N ALA A 121 19.77 12.07 4.69
CA ALA A 121 18.38 11.93 5.10
C ALA A 121 17.48 12.97 4.44
N VAL A 122 16.19 12.63 4.35
CA VAL A 122 15.15 13.51 3.82
C VAL A 122 14.69 14.45 4.93
N LEU A 123 14.64 15.74 4.65
CA LEU A 123 14.10 16.73 5.58
C LEU A 123 12.60 16.48 5.78
N ASP A 124 12.12 16.66 7.00
CA ASP A 124 10.69 16.54 7.29
C ASP A 124 9.86 17.43 6.36
N GLN A 125 8.84 16.83 5.74
CA GLN A 125 8.03 17.49 4.72
C GLN A 125 7.31 18.75 5.22
N TRP A 126 7.12 18.89 6.53
CA TRP A 126 6.43 20.02 7.14
C TRP A 126 7.37 21.14 7.62
N LEU A 127 8.68 21.00 7.42
CA LEU A 127 9.61 22.13 7.58
C LEU A 127 9.28 23.25 6.59
N ALA A 128 9.51 24.49 7.01
CA ALA A 128 9.34 25.65 6.15
C ALA A 128 10.32 25.62 4.97
N ASP A 129 9.89 26.08 3.80
CA ASP A 129 10.68 25.99 2.56
C ASP A 129 11.99 26.78 2.66
N GLU A 130 12.01 27.88 3.44
CA GLU A 130 13.22 28.65 3.70
C GLU A 130 14.27 27.80 4.43
N ILE A 131 13.86 26.99 5.41
CA ILE A 131 14.76 26.08 6.14
C ILE A 131 15.23 24.98 5.21
N LYS A 132 14.31 24.36 4.45
CA LYS A 132 14.67 23.30 3.49
C LYS A 132 15.69 23.76 2.44
N SER A 133 15.70 25.05 2.10
CA SER A 133 16.65 25.60 1.15
C SER A 133 18.07 25.78 1.71
N GLN A 134 18.23 25.91 3.03
CA GLN A 134 19.49 26.34 3.68
C GLN A 134 20.07 25.34 4.69
N TYR A 135 19.36 24.25 4.97
CA TYR A 135 19.74 23.26 5.98
C TYR A 135 19.66 21.85 5.40
N HIS A 136 20.45 20.95 5.96
CA HIS A 136 20.40 19.51 5.72
C HIS A 136 20.39 18.77 7.06
N VAL A 137 20.02 17.48 7.05
CA VAL A 137 20.09 16.66 8.28
C VAL A 137 21.56 16.42 8.61
N PHE A 138 21.95 16.71 9.84
CA PHE A 138 23.31 16.54 10.32
C PHE A 138 23.74 15.08 10.37
N GLN A 139 24.97 14.83 9.94
CA GLN A 139 25.60 13.53 9.93
C GLN A 139 27.03 13.63 10.47
N ARG A 140 27.42 12.69 11.33
CA ARG A 140 28.78 12.57 11.86
C ARG A 140 29.32 11.17 11.61
N GLY A 141 30.21 11.03 10.63
CA GLY A 141 30.63 9.71 10.14
C GLY A 141 29.41 8.96 9.58
N ASP A 142 29.18 7.73 10.03
CA ASP A 142 28.00 6.93 9.62
C ASP A 142 26.73 7.25 10.45
N GLU A 143 26.83 8.18 11.40
CA GLU A 143 25.76 8.48 12.35
C GLU A 143 24.90 9.65 11.85
N ILE A 144 23.71 9.34 11.36
CA ILE A 144 22.72 10.32 10.89
C ILE A 144 21.79 10.70 12.04
N TYR A 145 21.72 11.99 12.38
CA TYR A 145 20.90 12.51 13.48
C TYR A 145 19.43 12.73 13.06
N ASP A 146 18.77 11.62 12.73
CA ASP A 146 17.35 11.53 12.38
C ASP A 146 16.70 10.36 13.12
N ALA A 147 15.60 10.63 13.80
CA ALA A 147 14.88 9.65 14.61
C ALA A 147 13.37 9.70 14.33
N MET A 148 12.86 8.60 13.78
CA MET A 148 11.43 8.31 13.73
C MET A 148 11.06 7.42 14.92
N LEU A 149 10.18 7.91 15.79
CA LEU A 149 9.69 7.17 16.95
C LEU A 149 8.20 6.90 16.83
N ASN A 150 7.77 5.72 17.28
CA ASN A 150 6.38 5.32 17.28
C ASN A 150 5.96 4.70 18.61
N GLN A 151 4.68 4.85 18.96
CA GLN A 151 4.11 4.31 20.17
C GLN A 151 2.63 4.00 19.96
N THR A 152 2.27 2.74 20.16
CA THR A 152 0.88 2.30 20.18
C THR A 152 0.55 1.59 21.48
N ASN A 153 -0.51 2.03 22.14
CA ASN A 153 -1.13 1.35 23.27
C ASN A 153 -2.63 1.25 23.00
N VAL A 154 -3.07 0.02 22.76
CA VAL A 154 -4.45 -0.27 22.34
C VAL A 154 -5.45 0.02 23.47
N GLY A 155 -5.13 -0.39 24.70
CA GLY A 155 -6.00 -0.18 25.86
C GLY A 155 -6.21 1.31 26.18
N ASP A 156 -5.15 2.11 26.08
CA ASP A 156 -5.19 3.56 26.34
C ASP A 156 -5.58 4.39 25.09
N ASN A 157 -5.98 3.75 24.00
CA ASN A 157 -6.34 4.39 22.72
C ASN A 157 -5.26 5.33 22.13
N ASN A 158 -3.99 5.02 22.39
CA ASN A 158 -2.85 5.79 21.90
C ASN A 158 -2.27 5.15 20.64
N ASN A 159 -2.06 5.96 19.60
CA ASN A 159 -1.30 5.62 18.40
C ASN A 159 -0.58 6.90 17.95
N LYS A 160 0.68 7.05 18.36
CA LYS A 160 1.41 8.32 18.35
C LYS A 160 2.77 8.16 17.72
N PHE A 161 3.23 9.22 17.09
CA PHE A 161 4.59 9.33 16.59
C PHE A 161 5.34 10.52 17.17
N TYR A 162 6.66 10.49 17.01
CA TYR A 162 7.56 11.58 17.30
C TYR A 162 8.73 11.55 16.30
N VAL A 163 8.95 12.64 15.58
CA VAL A 163 10.08 12.87 14.69
C VAL A 163 11.05 13.79 15.40
N LEU A 164 12.34 13.50 15.25
CA LEU A 164 13.45 14.28 15.78
C LEU A 164 14.54 14.38 14.71
N GLN A 165 14.87 15.58 14.25
CA GLN A 165 15.95 15.83 13.28
C GLN A 165 16.91 16.90 13.81
N LEU A 166 18.21 16.63 13.81
CA LEU A 166 19.23 17.66 13.97
C LEU A 166 19.57 18.18 12.58
N LEU A 167 19.45 19.49 12.40
CA LEU A 167 19.70 20.18 11.14
C LEU A 167 20.99 21.00 11.25
N GLU A 168 21.85 20.93 10.25
CA GLU A 168 23.03 21.78 10.07
C GLU A 168 22.79 22.70 8.87
N SER A 169 23.11 23.99 9.01
CA SER A 169 23.07 24.92 7.90
C SER A 169 24.17 24.57 6.89
N ASP A 170 23.93 24.86 5.61
CA ASP A 170 24.90 24.50 4.56
C ASP A 170 26.25 25.24 4.69
N ASP A 171 26.25 26.37 5.40
CA ASP A 171 27.48 27.11 5.76
C ASP A 171 28.27 26.44 6.92
N GLY A 172 27.71 25.43 7.60
CA GLY A 172 28.31 24.70 8.71
C GLY A 172 28.39 25.49 10.02
N VAL A 173 27.69 26.63 10.14
CA VAL A 173 27.84 27.56 11.28
C VAL A 173 26.68 27.48 12.27
N ARG A 174 25.49 27.04 11.82
CA ARG A 174 24.25 27.07 12.62
C ARG A 174 23.60 25.70 12.64
N TYR A 175 23.05 25.38 13.81
CA TYR A 175 22.39 24.11 14.06
C TYR A 175 20.98 24.32 14.59
N MET A 176 20.05 23.45 14.24
CA MET A 176 18.69 23.46 14.75
C MET A 176 18.25 22.04 15.13
N VAL A 177 17.33 21.92 16.08
CA VAL A 177 16.69 20.63 16.38
C VAL A 177 15.20 20.75 16.11
N TYR A 178 14.72 19.98 15.15
CA TYR A 178 13.32 19.93 14.76
C TYR A 178 12.62 18.74 15.42
N ASN A 179 11.46 19.02 16.00
CA ASN A 179 10.59 18.05 16.64
C ASN A 179 9.21 18.10 15.98
N ARG A 180 8.62 16.94 15.64
CA ARG A 180 7.22 16.86 15.20
C ARG A 180 6.52 15.65 15.80
N TRP A 181 5.32 15.82 16.34
CA TRP A 181 4.62 14.75 17.05
C TRP A 181 3.11 14.85 16.93
N GLY A 182 2.44 13.72 17.06
CA GLY A 182 0.99 13.69 16.97
C GLY A 182 0.44 12.28 16.87
N ARG A 183 -0.80 12.18 16.41
CA ARG A 183 -1.44 10.90 16.08
C ARG A 183 -0.93 10.38 14.74
N VAL A 184 -0.83 9.05 14.57
CA VAL A 184 -0.50 8.48 13.26
C VAL A 184 -1.60 8.79 12.23
N GLY A 185 -1.19 9.12 11.00
CA GLY A 185 -2.09 9.58 9.92
C GLY A 185 -2.18 11.09 9.71
N ILE A 186 -1.71 11.91 10.65
CA ILE A 186 -1.89 13.37 10.57
C ILE A 186 -0.59 14.13 10.83
N LYS A 187 -0.52 15.39 10.36
CA LYS A 187 0.64 16.29 10.52
C LYS A 187 1.16 16.36 11.97
N GLY A 188 0.26 16.53 12.94
CA GLY A 188 0.59 16.76 14.34
C GLY A 188 1.01 18.20 14.65
N GLN A 189 1.68 18.38 15.78
CA GLN A 189 2.33 19.62 16.22
C GLN A 189 3.83 19.54 15.92
N ASP A 190 4.47 20.69 15.75
CA ASP A 190 5.90 20.78 15.53
C ASP A 190 6.55 21.87 16.40
N LYS A 191 7.86 21.78 16.57
CA LYS A 191 8.67 22.78 17.25
C LYS A 191 10.11 22.74 16.74
N LEU A 192 10.64 23.90 16.41
CA LEU A 192 12.04 24.11 16.05
C LEU A 192 12.79 24.73 17.24
N HIS A 193 13.97 24.19 17.54
CA HIS A 193 14.85 24.64 18.61
C HIS A 193 16.13 25.22 18.01
N GLY A 194 16.64 26.31 18.61
CA GLY A 194 17.78 27.05 18.09
C GLY A 194 17.36 28.35 17.38
N PRO A 195 18.19 28.89 16.46
CA PRO A 195 19.48 28.32 16.03
C PRO A 195 20.53 28.30 17.15
N TYR A 196 21.35 27.26 17.17
CA TYR A 196 22.52 27.11 18.01
C TYR A 196 23.77 27.40 17.18
N THR A 197 24.78 28.02 17.79
CA THR A 197 26.11 28.21 17.19
C THR A 197 27.12 27.16 17.64
N SER A 198 26.75 26.32 18.62
CA SER A 198 27.55 25.19 19.09
C SER A 198 26.86 23.88 18.71
N LEU A 199 27.58 23.06 17.95
CA LEU A 199 27.13 21.72 17.58
C LEU A 199 26.84 20.85 18.81
N ASP A 200 27.69 20.92 19.84
CA ASP A 200 27.51 20.15 21.08
C ASP A 200 26.20 20.49 21.80
N CYS A 201 25.80 21.77 21.79
CA CYS A 201 24.51 22.18 22.35
C CYS A 201 23.33 21.57 21.56
N ALA A 202 23.41 21.55 20.23
CA ALA A 202 22.36 20.97 19.39
C ALA A 202 22.30 19.43 19.53
N ILE A 203 23.45 18.75 19.56
CA ILE A 203 23.54 17.30 19.81
C ILE A 203 22.95 16.99 21.19
N LYS A 204 23.29 17.75 22.22
CA LYS A 204 22.75 17.55 23.56
C LYS A 204 21.23 17.73 23.61
N GLU A 205 20.66 18.74 22.95
CA GLU A 205 19.21 18.91 22.87
C GLU A 205 18.55 17.69 22.19
N PHE A 206 19.12 17.23 21.06
CA PHE A 206 18.64 16.02 20.36
C PHE A 206 18.69 14.79 21.27
N GLU A 207 19.84 14.48 21.86
CA GLU A 207 20.04 13.28 22.67
C GLU A 207 19.19 13.30 23.95
N LEU A 208 19.02 14.46 24.58
CA LEU A 208 18.12 14.63 25.73
C LEU A 208 16.66 14.38 25.34
N LYS A 209 16.21 14.86 24.17
CA LYS A 209 14.86 14.58 23.69
C LYS A 209 14.68 13.12 23.35
N PHE A 210 15.62 12.50 22.65
CA PHE A 210 15.60 11.08 22.36
C PHE A 210 15.49 10.27 23.66
N PHE A 211 16.40 10.48 24.61
CA PHE A 211 16.39 9.80 25.91
C PHE A 211 15.09 10.06 26.70
N ALA A 212 14.56 11.28 26.70
CA ALA A 212 13.32 11.59 27.39
C ALA A 212 12.11 10.81 26.83
N LYS A 213 12.10 10.53 25.52
CA LYS A 213 11.00 9.81 24.84
C LYS A 213 11.18 8.29 24.83
N THR A 214 12.41 7.79 24.81
CA THR A 214 12.72 6.36 24.62
C THR A 214 13.31 5.69 25.85
N LYS A 215 13.87 6.45 26.80
CA LYS A 215 14.72 5.98 27.92
C LYS A 215 15.99 5.24 27.48
N ASN A 216 16.40 5.41 26.23
CA ASN A 216 17.62 4.84 25.66
C ASN A 216 18.57 5.98 25.28
N GLN A 217 19.87 5.76 25.39
CA GLN A 217 20.86 6.72 24.89
C GLN A 217 20.92 6.63 23.36
N TRP A 218 21.17 7.76 22.70
CA TRP A 218 21.27 7.81 21.23
C TRP A 218 22.47 6.98 20.72
N SER A 219 23.60 7.06 21.40
CA SER A 219 24.82 6.31 21.09
C SER A 219 24.63 4.79 21.16
N SER A 220 23.76 4.30 22.04
CA SER A 220 23.47 2.87 22.22
C SER A 220 22.15 2.44 21.56
N ARG A 221 21.60 3.23 20.62
CA ARG A 221 20.26 2.99 20.04
C ARG A 221 20.15 1.69 19.25
N LYS A 222 21.28 1.13 18.77
CA LYS A 222 21.30 -0.18 18.09
C LYS A 222 20.99 -1.34 19.04
N ASP A 223 21.30 -1.16 20.33
CA ASP A 223 20.93 -2.08 21.42
C ASP A 223 19.65 -1.61 22.13
N PHE A 224 18.62 -1.25 21.36
CA PHE A 224 17.41 -0.62 21.87
C PHE A 224 16.63 -1.52 22.85
N VAL A 225 16.35 -1.02 24.05
CA VAL A 225 15.50 -1.70 25.04
C VAL A 225 14.11 -1.03 25.08
N PRO A 226 13.02 -1.76 24.75
CA PRO A 226 11.68 -1.20 24.82
C PRO A 226 11.19 -1.08 26.27
N TYR A 227 10.68 0.11 26.63
CA TYR A 227 10.08 0.37 27.94
C TYR A 227 8.56 0.57 27.84
N PRO A 228 7.77 0.06 28.80
CA PRO A 228 6.33 0.28 28.83
C PRO A 228 5.97 1.77 28.75
N LYS A 229 4.96 2.10 27.93
CA LYS A 229 4.47 3.47 27.73
C LYS A 229 5.55 4.48 27.26
N CYS A 230 6.68 4.01 26.74
CA CYS A 230 7.68 4.84 26.07
C CYS A 230 7.59 4.67 24.54
N TYR A 231 8.22 5.57 23.79
CA TYR A 231 8.31 5.44 22.35
C TYR A 231 9.36 4.41 21.96
N ARG A 232 9.13 3.71 20.85
CA ARG A 232 10.10 2.84 20.19
C ARG A 232 10.76 3.59 19.04
N TRP A 233 12.08 3.49 18.91
CA TRP A 233 12.79 3.96 17.72
C TRP A 233 12.57 2.98 16.57
N LEU A 234 12.24 3.51 15.40
CA LEU A 234 12.12 2.76 14.15
C LEU A 234 13.39 2.98 13.33
N GLU A 235 14.09 1.89 13.06
CA GLU A 235 15.31 1.93 12.28
C GLU A 235 14.97 2.20 10.81
N MET A 236 15.56 3.28 10.29
CA MET A 236 15.44 3.70 8.90
C MET A 236 16.65 3.21 8.14
N ASP A 237 16.43 2.69 6.94
CA ASP A 237 17.51 2.34 6.02
C ASP A 237 17.97 3.60 5.26
N TYR A 238 19.16 4.09 5.62
CA TYR A 238 19.80 5.25 4.98
C TYR A 238 20.99 4.82 4.10
N THR A 239 21.10 3.56 3.67
CA THR A 239 22.16 3.14 2.74
C THR A 239 21.95 3.80 1.38
N GLU A 240 22.34 5.05 1.29
CA GLU A 240 22.42 5.90 0.11
C GLU A 240 23.83 6.51 0.08
N THR A 241 24.84 5.69 -0.21
CA THR A 241 26.09 6.20 -0.79
C THR A 241 25.91 6.27 -2.29
N ASP A 242 25.59 7.46 -2.82
CA ASP A 242 26.45 8.08 -3.83
C ASP A 242 25.96 9.49 -4.20
N ASN A 243 26.95 10.38 -4.23
CA ASN A 243 26.95 11.78 -4.64
C ASN A 243 25.84 12.20 -5.62
N GLN A 244 24.85 12.95 -5.14
CA GLN A 244 24.12 13.90 -5.98
C GLN A 244 24.39 15.31 -5.47
N THR A 245 25.29 15.99 -6.18
CA THR A 245 25.36 17.45 -6.20
C THR A 245 24.03 18.02 -6.67
N ASP A 246 23.59 19.09 -6.01
CA ASP A 246 22.40 19.90 -6.30
C ASP A 246 21.87 19.81 -7.73
N VAL A 247 20.76 19.09 -7.92
CA VAL A 247 19.84 19.35 -9.03
C VAL A 247 18.44 19.44 -8.47
N GLN A 248 17.87 20.65 -8.57
CA GLN A 248 16.47 20.93 -8.29
C GLN A 248 15.58 19.98 -9.10
N ALA A 249 15.09 18.91 -8.47
CA ALA A 249 14.04 18.09 -9.02
C ALA A 249 12.73 18.89 -8.99
N LYS A 250 12.41 19.56 -10.10
CA LYS A 250 11.03 19.97 -10.37
C LYS A 250 10.16 18.70 -10.39
N PRO A 251 8.94 18.74 -9.84
CA PRO A 251 8.00 17.64 -9.98
C PRO A 251 7.55 17.59 -11.44
N THR A 252 8.24 16.82 -12.27
CA THR A 252 7.78 16.50 -13.61
C THR A 252 6.61 15.54 -13.42
N SER A 253 5.39 16.01 -13.69
CA SER A 253 4.27 15.10 -13.93
C SER A 253 4.68 14.14 -15.04
N LEU A 254 4.35 12.86 -14.90
CA LEU A 254 4.60 11.81 -15.90
C LEU A 254 3.79 12.02 -17.21
N THR A 255 3.40 13.25 -17.53
CA THR A 255 2.61 13.62 -18.71
C THR A 255 3.40 14.37 -19.78
N ASP A 256 4.66 14.78 -19.53
CA ASP A 256 5.48 15.53 -20.51
C ASP A 256 6.87 14.92 -20.80
N ILE A 257 7.01 13.60 -20.65
CA ILE A 257 8.14 12.88 -21.26
C ILE A 257 7.63 12.37 -22.62
N GLN A 258 8.10 12.96 -23.73
CA GLN A 258 7.96 12.29 -25.04
C GLN A 258 8.44 10.84 -24.87
N PRO A 259 7.71 9.82 -25.37
CA PRO A 259 8.08 8.43 -25.16
C PRO A 259 9.50 8.21 -25.70
N ARG A 260 10.48 8.13 -24.80
CA ARG A 260 11.81 7.65 -25.15
C ARG A 260 11.61 6.20 -25.58
N GLU A 261 11.96 5.89 -26.82
CA GLU A 261 11.70 4.57 -27.40
C GLU A 261 12.34 3.48 -26.52
N THR A 262 11.49 2.62 -25.94
CA THR A 262 11.99 1.50 -25.17
C THR A 262 12.40 0.37 -26.09
N LYS A 263 13.46 -0.36 -25.73
CA LYS A 263 13.90 -1.57 -26.45
C LYS A 263 13.00 -2.77 -26.20
N LEU A 264 12.06 -2.67 -25.27
CA LEU A 264 11.12 -3.74 -24.94
C LEU A 264 10.01 -3.85 -25.97
N GLU A 265 9.56 -5.09 -26.22
CA GLU A 265 8.31 -5.33 -26.93
C GLU A 265 7.13 -4.70 -26.16
N VAL A 266 6.11 -4.23 -26.88
CA VAL A 266 5.04 -3.38 -26.33
C VAL A 266 4.26 -4.04 -25.19
N ARG A 267 3.96 -5.35 -25.27
CA ARG A 267 3.28 -6.11 -24.21
C ARG A 267 4.16 -6.24 -22.96
N VAL A 268 5.45 -6.53 -23.14
CA VAL A 268 6.43 -6.54 -22.04
C VAL A 268 6.55 -5.16 -21.40
N ALA A 269 6.72 -4.10 -22.20
CA ALA A 269 6.82 -2.72 -21.71
C ALA A 269 5.62 -2.31 -20.86
N LYS A 270 4.40 -2.59 -21.34
CA LYS A 270 3.15 -2.34 -20.58
C LYS A 270 3.11 -3.12 -19.27
N PHE A 271 3.54 -4.38 -19.28
CA PHE A 271 3.56 -5.21 -18.08
C PHE A 271 4.58 -4.72 -17.04
N ILE A 272 5.80 -4.41 -17.46
CA ILE A 272 6.84 -3.89 -16.56
C ILE A 272 6.42 -2.55 -15.99
N SER A 273 5.80 -1.69 -16.80
CA SER A 273 5.25 -0.40 -16.33
C SER A 273 4.17 -0.58 -15.27
N LEU A 274 3.40 -1.66 -15.33
CA LEU A 274 2.37 -1.99 -14.34
C LEU A 274 2.98 -2.43 -13.00
N ILE A 275 3.90 -3.40 -13.03
CA ILE A 275 4.44 -4.01 -11.80
C ILE A 275 5.53 -3.15 -11.14
N CYS A 276 6.25 -2.32 -11.90
CA CYS A 276 7.27 -1.40 -11.40
C CYS A 276 6.70 0.00 -11.06
N ASN A 277 5.39 0.14 -10.89
CA ASN A 277 4.77 1.42 -10.61
C ASN A 277 4.86 1.78 -9.11
N VAL A 278 5.79 2.68 -8.77
CA VAL A 278 6.00 3.16 -7.39
C VAL A 278 4.74 3.81 -6.81
N SER A 279 3.99 4.58 -7.60
CA SER A 279 2.76 5.24 -7.13
C SER A 279 1.68 4.23 -6.77
N MET A 280 1.54 3.15 -7.55
CA MET A 280 0.66 2.03 -7.23
C MET A 280 1.09 1.32 -5.95
N MET A 281 2.40 1.10 -5.74
CA MET A 281 2.92 0.54 -4.49
C MET A 281 2.60 1.41 -3.28
N LYS A 282 2.75 2.76 -3.40
CA LYS A 282 2.35 3.71 -2.34
C LYS A 282 0.86 3.59 -2.01
N GLN A 283 0.02 3.62 -3.04
CA GLN A 283 -1.43 3.56 -2.89
C GLN A 283 -1.87 2.26 -2.20
N GLN A 284 -1.33 1.11 -2.62
CA GLN A 284 -1.62 -0.18 -2.01
C GLN A 284 -1.19 -0.25 -0.54
N MET A 285 -0.09 0.40 -0.15
CA MET A 285 0.33 0.49 1.25
C MET A 285 -0.65 1.29 2.11
N ILE A 286 -1.21 2.37 1.56
CA ILE A 286 -2.25 3.15 2.24
C ILE A 286 -3.51 2.30 2.43
N GLU A 287 -3.94 1.57 1.39
CA GLU A 287 -5.13 0.71 1.43
C GLU A 287 -5.05 -0.41 2.48
N ILE A 288 -3.86 -1.00 2.68
CA ILE A 288 -3.64 -2.02 3.73
C ILE A 288 -3.48 -1.42 5.14
N GLY A 289 -3.65 -0.09 5.28
CA GLY A 289 -3.64 0.65 6.54
C GLY A 289 -2.25 1.03 7.05
N TYR A 290 -1.22 0.91 6.22
CA TYR A 290 0.15 1.32 6.55
C TYR A 290 0.35 2.81 6.29
N ASN A 291 1.05 3.51 7.19
CA ASN A 291 1.34 4.93 7.02
C ASN A 291 2.65 5.14 6.23
N ALA A 292 2.52 5.25 4.90
CA ALA A 292 3.64 5.44 3.99
C ALA A 292 4.31 6.83 4.08
N GLU A 293 3.66 7.84 4.68
CA GLU A 293 4.27 9.17 4.88
C GLU A 293 5.37 9.17 5.94
N LYS A 294 5.27 8.28 6.94
CA LYS A 294 6.22 8.22 8.06
C LYS A 294 7.40 7.32 7.81
N LEU A 295 7.13 6.23 7.12
CA LEU A 295 8.12 5.28 6.68
C LEU A 295 7.98 5.22 5.16
N PRO A 296 8.64 6.14 4.44
CA PRO A 296 8.63 6.14 2.99
C PRO A 296 9.03 4.78 2.43
N LEU A 297 8.49 4.47 1.27
CA LEU A 297 8.88 3.28 0.50
C LEU A 297 10.41 3.16 0.44
N GLY A 298 10.93 1.94 0.64
CA GLY A 298 12.37 1.65 0.57
C GLY A 298 13.16 1.90 1.86
N LYS A 299 12.64 2.71 2.80
CA LYS A 299 13.36 3.06 4.04
C LYS A 299 13.00 2.21 5.25
N LEU A 300 12.04 1.30 5.11
CA LEU A 300 11.74 0.30 6.14
C LEU A 300 12.87 -0.73 6.18
N SER A 301 13.59 -0.81 7.30
CA SER A 301 14.67 -1.79 7.45
C SER A 301 14.14 -3.22 7.46
N ARG A 302 14.93 -4.17 6.92
CA ARG A 302 14.63 -5.60 7.02
C ARG A 302 14.50 -6.07 8.48
N SER A 303 15.23 -5.45 9.41
CA SER A 303 15.12 -5.70 10.85
C SER A 303 13.74 -5.34 11.40
N THR A 304 13.14 -4.23 10.97
CA THR A 304 11.79 -3.82 11.38
C THR A 304 10.72 -4.80 10.86
N ILE A 305 10.85 -5.27 9.61
CA ILE A 305 9.96 -6.29 9.04
C ILE A 305 10.08 -7.60 9.81
N SER A 306 11.31 -8.05 10.08
CA SER A 306 11.60 -9.25 10.89
C SER A 306 10.99 -9.14 12.28
N GLU A 307 11.11 -7.98 12.94
CA GLU A 307 10.50 -7.76 14.24
C GLU A 307 8.96 -7.79 14.17
N GLY A 308 8.36 -7.23 13.11
CA GLY A 308 6.93 -7.35 12.83
C GLY A 308 6.45 -8.80 12.84
N TYR A 309 7.17 -9.70 12.15
CA TYR A 309 6.88 -11.14 12.17
C TYR A 309 7.01 -11.76 13.56
N LYS A 310 8.06 -11.41 14.32
CA LYS A 310 8.23 -11.94 15.69
C LYS A 310 7.08 -11.54 16.60
N VAL A 311 6.56 -10.31 16.49
CA VAL A 311 5.39 -9.90 17.29
C VAL A 311 4.13 -10.63 16.84
N LEU A 312 3.91 -10.79 15.53
CA LEU A 312 2.79 -11.61 15.02
C LEU A 312 2.86 -13.06 15.49
N ARG A 313 4.07 -13.62 15.65
CA ARG A 313 4.26 -14.93 16.30
C ARG A 313 3.84 -14.94 17.75
N LYS A 314 4.27 -13.97 18.55
CA LYS A 314 3.80 -13.87 19.95
C LYS A 314 2.27 -13.79 20.02
N ILE A 315 1.63 -13.08 19.08
CA ILE A 315 0.16 -13.01 18.97
C ILE A 315 -0.41 -14.39 18.64
N ALA A 316 0.15 -15.07 17.64
CA ALA A 316 -0.25 -16.42 17.25
C ALA A 316 -0.22 -17.43 18.40
N ASP A 317 0.77 -17.33 19.29
CA ASP A 317 0.93 -18.25 20.42
C ASP A 317 -0.20 -18.08 21.47
N VAL A 318 -0.80 -16.89 21.56
CA VAL A 318 -1.87 -16.58 22.53
C VAL A 318 -3.26 -16.47 21.91
N ILE A 319 -3.38 -16.51 20.58
CA ILE A 319 -4.66 -16.37 19.89
C ILE A 319 -5.58 -17.56 20.20
N GLY A 320 -6.85 -17.29 20.47
CA GLY A 320 -7.81 -18.32 20.91
C GLY A 320 -7.76 -18.65 22.41
N GLN A 321 -6.77 -18.14 23.16
CA GLN A 321 -6.80 -18.17 24.62
C GLN A 321 -7.67 -17.05 25.19
N SER A 322 -8.18 -17.21 26.42
CA SER A 322 -9.01 -16.19 27.10
C SER A 322 -8.21 -15.02 27.71
N ASP A 323 -7.08 -14.63 27.11
CA ASP A 323 -6.25 -13.51 27.58
C ASP A 323 -6.33 -12.29 26.65
N ARG A 324 -7.44 -11.57 26.78
CA ARG A 324 -7.69 -10.36 25.98
C ARG A 324 -6.67 -9.25 26.25
N LYS A 325 -6.22 -9.09 27.50
CA LYS A 325 -5.27 -8.03 27.88
C LYS A 325 -3.93 -8.26 27.20
N LYS A 326 -3.48 -9.51 27.12
CA LYS A 326 -2.25 -9.86 26.41
C LYS A 326 -2.35 -9.62 24.92
N LEU A 327 -3.48 -9.98 24.31
CA LEU A 327 -3.75 -9.68 22.89
C LEU A 327 -3.75 -8.18 22.60
N GLU A 328 -4.34 -7.37 23.47
CA GLU A 328 -4.31 -5.90 23.36
C GLU A 328 -2.88 -5.36 23.47
N GLN A 329 -2.08 -5.87 24.42
CA GLN A 329 -0.68 -5.50 24.58
C GLN A 329 0.13 -5.83 23.32
N LEU A 330 0.05 -7.08 22.83
CA LEU A 330 0.82 -7.54 21.68
C LEU A 330 0.36 -6.88 20.37
N SER A 331 -0.94 -6.61 20.22
CA SER A 331 -1.45 -5.80 19.10
C SER A 331 -0.85 -4.39 19.14
N GLY A 332 -0.74 -3.79 20.32
CA GLY A 332 -0.05 -2.51 20.51
C GLY A 332 1.44 -2.57 20.17
N GLU A 333 2.13 -3.64 20.58
CA GLU A 333 3.53 -3.90 20.21
C GLU A 333 3.69 -3.99 18.68
N PHE A 334 2.80 -4.72 18.00
CA PHE A 334 2.82 -4.86 16.54
C PHE A 334 2.63 -3.51 15.84
N TYR A 335 1.63 -2.73 16.24
CA TYR A 335 1.38 -1.39 15.70
C TYR A 335 2.40 -0.35 16.12
N THR A 336 3.23 -0.65 17.12
CA THR A 336 4.39 0.16 17.48
C THR A 336 5.54 -0.11 16.51
N VAL A 337 5.78 -1.36 16.15
CA VAL A 337 6.83 -1.77 15.20
C VAL A 337 6.45 -1.43 13.75
N ILE A 338 5.20 -1.68 13.36
CA ILE A 338 4.66 -1.42 12.03
C ILE A 338 3.61 -0.30 12.15
N PRO A 339 3.94 0.96 11.84
CA PRO A 339 3.02 2.08 12.01
C PRO A 339 1.80 1.98 11.10
N HIS A 340 0.63 2.11 11.72
CA HIS A 340 -0.65 2.09 11.01
C HIS A 340 -1.39 3.40 11.19
N ASP A 341 -2.08 3.82 10.14
CA ASP A 341 -3.08 4.87 10.25
C ASP A 341 -4.45 4.25 10.53
N PHE A 342 -5.02 4.61 11.67
CA PHE A 342 -6.35 4.17 12.09
C PHE A 342 -7.36 5.32 12.10
N GLY A 343 -6.99 6.48 11.52
CA GLY A 343 -7.75 7.71 11.67
C GLY A 343 -8.06 7.99 13.13
N PHE A 344 -9.24 8.51 13.45
CA PHE A 344 -9.68 8.75 14.84
C PHE A 344 -10.49 7.59 15.46
N ARG A 345 -10.48 6.41 14.84
CA ARG A 345 -11.15 5.22 15.38
C ARG A 345 -10.49 4.73 16.67
N LYS A 346 -11.27 4.02 17.49
CA LYS A 346 -10.79 3.50 18.78
C LYS A 346 -9.88 2.29 18.55
N MET A 347 -8.67 2.34 19.12
CA MET A 347 -7.65 1.29 18.93
C MET A 347 -8.13 -0.11 19.30
N ARG A 348 -9.04 -0.24 20.27
CA ARG A 348 -9.64 -1.51 20.70
C ARG A 348 -10.37 -2.28 19.59
N GLU A 349 -10.75 -1.60 18.50
CA GLU A 349 -11.38 -2.24 17.34
C GLU A 349 -10.35 -3.00 16.48
N PHE A 350 -9.08 -2.66 16.62
CA PHE A 350 -7.98 -3.20 15.83
C PHE A 350 -7.15 -4.24 16.58
N VAL A 351 -7.68 -4.81 17.67
CA VAL A 351 -7.04 -5.95 18.34
C VAL A 351 -6.98 -7.13 17.36
N ILE A 352 -5.80 -7.74 17.26
CA ILE A 352 -5.54 -8.93 16.44
C ILE A 352 -5.95 -10.16 17.27
N ASP A 353 -7.25 -10.44 17.30
CA ASP A 353 -7.88 -11.46 18.17
C ASP A 353 -8.46 -12.65 17.42
N SER A 354 -8.31 -12.71 16.09
CA SER A 354 -8.75 -13.84 15.28
C SER A 354 -7.67 -14.31 14.30
N PRO A 355 -7.64 -15.61 13.96
CA PRO A 355 -6.72 -16.14 12.94
C PRO A 355 -6.80 -15.39 11.60
N GLN A 356 -7.98 -14.90 11.23
CA GLN A 356 -8.20 -14.14 10.00
C GLN A 356 -7.52 -12.77 10.06
N LYS A 357 -7.64 -12.05 11.19
CA LYS A 357 -6.94 -10.77 11.38
C LYS A 357 -5.43 -10.97 11.40
N LEU A 358 -4.95 -12.03 12.05
CA LEU A 358 -3.54 -12.40 12.06
C LEU A 358 -3.04 -12.66 10.63
N LYS A 359 -3.75 -13.49 9.85
CA LYS A 359 -3.43 -13.76 8.44
C LYS A 359 -3.33 -12.48 7.62
N HIS A 360 -4.30 -11.59 7.76
CA HIS A 360 -4.29 -10.33 7.03
C HIS A 360 -3.08 -9.44 7.39
N LYS A 361 -2.66 -9.43 8.66
CA LYS A 361 -1.45 -8.72 9.08
C LYS A 361 -0.16 -9.40 8.62
N LEU A 362 -0.14 -10.73 8.47
CA LEU A 362 0.98 -11.43 7.86
C LEU A 362 1.13 -11.07 6.39
N GLU A 363 0.06 -11.18 5.60
CA GLU A 363 0.04 -10.80 4.18
C GLU A 363 0.49 -9.35 3.96
N MET A 364 0.12 -8.46 4.89
CA MET A 364 0.56 -7.07 4.88
C MET A 364 2.07 -6.93 5.12
N VAL A 365 2.65 -7.62 6.11
CA VAL A 365 4.10 -7.58 6.38
C VAL A 365 4.89 -8.23 5.22
N GLU A 366 4.35 -9.28 4.60
CA GLU A 366 4.91 -9.88 3.38
C GLU A 366 4.96 -8.85 2.24
N ALA A 367 3.84 -8.16 1.97
CA ALA A 367 3.77 -7.13 0.93
C ALA A 367 4.75 -5.97 1.20
N LEU A 368 4.91 -5.53 2.46
CA LEU A 368 5.91 -4.53 2.82
C LEU A 368 7.34 -4.98 2.47
N GLY A 369 7.67 -6.26 2.70
CA GLY A 369 8.95 -6.84 2.32
C GLY A 369 9.21 -6.83 0.82
N GLU A 370 8.20 -7.19 0.02
CA GLU A 370 8.31 -7.17 -1.44
C GLU A 370 8.46 -5.75 -1.99
N ILE A 371 7.75 -4.79 -1.40
CA ILE A 371 7.84 -3.38 -1.80
C ILE A 371 9.23 -2.80 -1.49
N VAL A 372 9.84 -3.16 -0.35
CA VAL A 372 11.23 -2.76 -0.04
C VAL A 372 12.21 -3.34 -1.07
N VAL A 373 12.02 -4.59 -1.49
CA VAL A 373 12.84 -5.18 -2.57
C VAL A 373 12.63 -4.43 -3.88
N ALA A 374 11.37 -4.17 -4.24
CA ALA A 374 11.02 -3.50 -5.48
C ALA A 374 11.57 -2.07 -5.55
N THR A 375 11.48 -1.31 -4.46
CA THR A 375 12.02 0.05 -4.41
C THR A 375 13.53 0.08 -4.52
N LYS A 376 14.26 -0.80 -3.81
CA LYS A 376 15.71 -0.91 -3.98
C LYS A 376 16.11 -1.21 -5.42
N LEU A 377 15.36 -2.11 -6.09
CA LEU A 377 15.60 -2.46 -7.50
C LEU A 377 15.37 -1.26 -8.44
N LEU A 378 14.42 -0.37 -8.11
CA LEU A 378 14.09 0.82 -8.92
C LEU A 378 14.98 2.03 -8.62
N GLU A 379 15.54 2.14 -7.41
CA GLU A 379 16.41 3.26 -7.02
C GLU A 379 17.82 3.15 -7.62
N GLU A 380 18.30 1.92 -7.89
CA GLU A 380 19.55 1.64 -8.63
C GLU A 380 19.54 2.17 -10.09
N ASP A 381 18.44 2.77 -10.53
CA ASP A 381 18.16 3.24 -11.90
C ASP A 381 18.47 4.73 -12.15
N MET A 382 18.70 5.52 -11.10
CA MET A 382 18.81 6.99 -11.25
C MET A 382 20.14 7.49 -11.85
N GLY A 383 21.05 6.59 -12.24
CA GLY A 383 22.28 6.95 -12.95
C GLY A 383 22.08 6.95 -14.47
N MET A 384 21.84 8.12 -15.09
CA MET A 384 22.01 8.41 -16.54
C MET A 384 21.75 7.23 -17.53
N GLN A 385 20.73 6.40 -17.33
CA GLN A 385 20.40 5.30 -18.25
C GLN A 385 19.39 5.79 -19.31
N GLU A 386 19.64 5.43 -20.58
CA GLU A 386 18.83 5.89 -21.73
C GLU A 386 17.39 5.36 -21.69
N ASP A 387 17.18 4.14 -21.17
CA ASP A 387 15.87 3.46 -21.05
C ASP A 387 15.64 2.87 -19.64
N PRO A 388 15.03 3.64 -18.72
CA PRO A 388 14.70 3.22 -17.35
C PRO A 388 13.85 1.95 -17.27
N LEU A 389 12.95 1.76 -18.23
CA LEU A 389 12.01 0.64 -18.24
C LEU A 389 12.71 -0.67 -18.63
N TYR A 390 13.55 -0.61 -19.66
CA TYR A 390 14.39 -1.74 -20.06
C TYR A 390 15.40 -2.10 -18.97
N SER A 391 15.98 -1.12 -18.30
CA SER A 391 16.89 -1.37 -17.18
C SER A 391 16.19 -2.06 -16.00
N SER A 392 15.00 -1.57 -15.62
CA SER A 392 14.15 -2.24 -14.64
C SER A 392 13.84 -3.69 -15.03
N TYR A 393 13.52 -3.94 -16.31
CA TYR A 393 13.32 -5.29 -16.84
C TYR A 393 14.57 -6.17 -16.72
N GLN A 394 15.74 -5.67 -17.14
CA GLN A 394 17.00 -6.41 -17.07
C GLN A 394 17.32 -6.80 -15.62
N ARG A 395 17.11 -5.89 -14.65
CA ARG A 395 17.35 -6.16 -13.23
C ARG A 395 16.43 -7.23 -12.67
N LEU A 396 15.27 -7.53 -13.26
CA LEU A 396 14.43 -8.65 -12.82
C LEU A 396 15.12 -9.99 -13.06
N ASN A 397 16.09 -10.08 -13.98
CA ASN A 397 16.75 -11.33 -14.36
C ASN A 397 15.73 -12.43 -14.71
N CYS A 398 14.67 -12.03 -15.41
CA CYS A 398 13.52 -12.87 -15.71
C CYS A 398 13.02 -12.55 -17.10
N GLU A 399 13.21 -13.49 -18.02
CA GLU A 399 12.78 -13.35 -19.40
C GLU A 399 11.27 -13.52 -19.51
N LEU A 400 10.62 -12.57 -20.18
CA LEU A 400 9.18 -12.58 -20.44
C LEU A 400 8.95 -12.60 -21.95
N LEU A 401 8.51 -13.74 -22.46
CA LEU A 401 8.17 -13.91 -23.87
C LEU A 401 6.64 -13.88 -24.04
N PRO A 402 6.05 -12.85 -24.68
CA PRO A 402 4.62 -12.80 -24.92
C PRO A 402 4.17 -13.98 -25.79
N LEU A 403 3.07 -14.63 -25.41
CA LEU A 403 2.47 -15.70 -26.20
C LEU A 403 1.52 -15.14 -27.26
N ASP A 404 1.52 -15.75 -28.43
CA ASP A 404 0.52 -15.46 -29.46
C ASP A 404 -0.81 -16.14 -29.14
N VAL A 405 -1.90 -15.44 -29.45
CA VAL A 405 -3.27 -15.89 -29.12
C VAL A 405 -3.65 -17.20 -29.80
N ASP A 406 -3.06 -17.48 -30.97
CA ASP A 406 -3.28 -18.70 -31.75
C ASP A 406 -2.36 -19.85 -31.32
N SER A 407 -1.46 -19.63 -30.36
CA SER A 407 -0.54 -20.66 -29.89
C SER A 407 -1.26 -21.74 -29.07
N LYS A 408 -0.77 -22.98 -29.17
CA LYS A 408 -1.26 -24.11 -28.38
C LYS A 408 -1.19 -23.83 -26.86
N GLU A 409 -0.11 -23.20 -26.40
CA GLU A 409 0.06 -22.85 -24.99
C GLU A 409 -0.99 -21.83 -24.53
N PHE A 410 -1.26 -20.79 -25.33
CA PHE A 410 -2.30 -19.81 -25.00
C PHE A 410 -3.67 -20.50 -24.86
N SER A 411 -4.00 -21.41 -25.78
CA SER A 411 -5.24 -22.19 -25.73
C SER A 411 -5.35 -23.06 -24.47
N ILE A 412 -4.27 -23.76 -24.10
CA ILE A 412 -4.22 -24.58 -22.88
C ILE A 412 -4.44 -23.71 -21.62
N VAL A 413 -3.72 -22.59 -21.49
CA VAL A 413 -3.82 -21.72 -20.31
C VAL A 413 -5.22 -21.06 -20.24
N SER A 414 -5.74 -20.59 -21.37
CA SER A 414 -7.08 -20.01 -21.46
C SER A 414 -8.18 -21.02 -21.10
N LYS A 415 -8.10 -22.24 -21.63
CA LYS A 415 -9.00 -23.35 -21.29
C LYS A 415 -8.90 -23.70 -19.80
N TYR A 416 -7.70 -23.77 -19.26
CA TYR A 416 -7.48 -24.06 -17.84
C TYR A 416 -8.11 -22.99 -16.94
N MET A 417 -7.89 -21.71 -17.25
CA MET A 417 -8.48 -20.58 -16.53
C MET A 417 -10.01 -20.63 -16.57
N LYS A 418 -10.58 -20.80 -17.76
CA LYS A 418 -12.03 -20.83 -17.98
C LYS A 418 -12.71 -22.00 -17.25
N ASN A 419 -12.15 -23.20 -17.36
CA ASN A 419 -12.75 -24.40 -16.78
C ASN A 419 -12.68 -24.38 -15.25
N THR A 420 -11.60 -23.82 -14.69
CA THR A 420 -11.34 -23.90 -13.24
C THR A 420 -11.73 -22.63 -12.47
N HIS A 421 -12.66 -21.85 -13.03
CA HIS A 421 -13.36 -20.81 -12.30
C HIS A 421 -14.43 -21.43 -11.40
N ALA A 422 -14.18 -21.41 -10.09
CA ALA A 422 -15.04 -21.99 -9.09
C ALA A 422 -16.43 -21.32 -9.02
N LYS A 423 -17.50 -22.13 -8.92
CA LYS A 423 -18.89 -21.63 -8.83
C LYS A 423 -19.14 -20.73 -7.62
N THR A 424 -18.44 -20.93 -6.52
CA THR A 424 -18.57 -20.09 -5.30
C THR A 424 -17.86 -18.74 -5.42
N HIS A 425 -17.06 -18.51 -6.45
CA HIS A 425 -16.36 -17.24 -6.72
C HIS A 425 -17.02 -16.52 -7.89
N SER A 426 -18.35 -16.45 -7.88
CA SER A 426 -19.15 -15.89 -8.97
C SER A 426 -19.28 -14.37 -8.91
N ASN A 427 -18.71 -13.69 -7.92
CA ASN A 427 -18.81 -12.23 -7.77
C ASN A 427 -18.00 -11.43 -8.81
N TYR A 428 -17.17 -12.11 -9.61
CA TYR A 428 -16.40 -11.51 -10.69
C TYR A 428 -16.23 -12.48 -11.86
N THR A 429 -15.99 -11.92 -13.05
CA THR A 429 -15.37 -12.63 -14.17
C THR A 429 -13.98 -12.07 -14.42
N VAL A 430 -13.21 -12.73 -15.29
CA VAL A 430 -11.83 -12.33 -15.57
C VAL A 430 -11.54 -12.44 -17.06
N ASP A 431 -10.93 -11.40 -17.61
CA ASP A 431 -10.43 -11.36 -18.99
C ASP A 431 -8.90 -11.46 -19.01
N ILE A 432 -8.36 -12.26 -19.93
CA ILE A 432 -6.92 -12.33 -20.17
C ILE A 432 -6.50 -11.09 -20.94
N VAL A 433 -5.60 -10.30 -20.36
CA VAL A 433 -4.96 -9.18 -21.06
C VAL A 433 -3.79 -9.68 -21.90
N GLN A 434 -2.93 -10.51 -21.30
CA GLN A 434 -1.77 -11.11 -21.96
C GLN A 434 -1.19 -12.26 -21.13
N ILE A 435 -0.50 -13.17 -21.81
CA ILE A 435 0.22 -14.29 -21.21
C ILE A 435 1.67 -14.20 -21.65
N PHE A 436 2.59 -14.39 -20.71
CA PHE A 436 4.02 -14.51 -20.99
C PHE A 436 4.47 -15.91 -20.64
N ARG A 437 5.27 -16.54 -21.49
CA ARG A 437 6.17 -17.61 -21.08
C ARG A 437 7.31 -16.97 -20.29
N VAL A 438 7.68 -17.59 -19.18
CA VAL A 438 8.65 -17.03 -18.23
C VAL A 438 9.86 -17.94 -18.10
N SER A 439 11.05 -17.33 -18.08
CA SER A 439 12.30 -18.01 -17.77
C SER A 439 13.13 -17.17 -16.82
N ARG A 440 13.17 -17.58 -15.55
CA ARG A 440 13.92 -16.86 -14.51
C ARG A 440 15.32 -17.42 -14.37
N GLU A 441 16.30 -16.53 -14.25
CA GLU A 441 17.71 -16.90 -14.15
C GLU A 441 17.98 -17.89 -13.00
N GLY A 442 18.69 -18.98 -13.30
CA GLY A 442 19.08 -20.02 -12.35
C GLY A 442 17.94 -20.94 -11.88
N GLU A 443 16.69 -20.68 -12.25
CA GLU A 443 15.55 -21.48 -11.77
C GLU A 443 15.47 -22.86 -12.42
N ALA A 444 15.79 -22.96 -13.71
CA ALA A 444 15.84 -24.25 -14.41
C ALA A 444 16.93 -25.16 -13.81
N GLU A 445 18.09 -24.60 -13.48
CA GLU A 445 19.22 -25.31 -12.88
C GLU A 445 18.88 -25.84 -11.49
N ARG A 446 18.24 -25.03 -10.64
CA ARG A 446 17.79 -25.46 -9.31
C ARG A 446 16.69 -26.51 -9.40
N PHE A 447 15.77 -26.37 -10.34
CA PHE A 447 14.68 -27.32 -10.56
C PHE A 447 15.16 -28.66 -11.14
N LYS A 448 16.33 -28.71 -11.82
CA LYS A 448 16.86 -29.91 -12.48
C LYS A 448 16.90 -31.14 -11.56
N LYS A 449 17.15 -31.00 -10.26
CA LYS A 449 17.13 -32.12 -9.31
C LYS A 449 15.74 -32.75 -9.10
N PHE A 450 14.69 -32.05 -9.48
CA PHE A 450 13.30 -32.51 -9.42
C PHE A 450 12.68 -32.79 -10.79
N SER A 451 13.41 -32.62 -11.90
CA SER A 451 12.87 -32.85 -13.24
C SER A 451 12.49 -34.31 -13.49
N GLY A 452 13.10 -35.26 -12.77
CA GLY A 452 12.75 -36.68 -12.78
C GLY A 452 11.65 -37.08 -11.79
N THR A 453 11.16 -36.16 -10.97
CA THR A 453 10.11 -36.44 -9.97
C THR A 453 8.81 -36.82 -10.68
N LYS A 454 8.18 -37.91 -10.24
CA LYS A 454 6.81 -38.26 -10.66
C LYS A 454 5.80 -37.22 -10.15
N ASN A 455 4.65 -37.08 -10.81
CA ASN A 455 3.61 -36.14 -10.42
C ASN A 455 4.11 -34.67 -10.39
N ARG A 456 4.46 -34.15 -11.57
CA ARG A 456 4.70 -32.72 -11.79
C ARG A 456 3.43 -32.10 -12.36
N MET A 457 2.92 -31.07 -11.71
CA MET A 457 1.67 -30.42 -12.11
C MET A 457 1.90 -28.94 -12.40
N LEU A 458 1.18 -28.42 -13.38
CA LEU A 458 1.08 -27.00 -13.65
C LEU A 458 -0.02 -26.41 -12.77
N LEU A 459 0.33 -25.58 -11.78
CA LEU A 459 -0.59 -25.10 -10.76
C LEU A 459 -0.58 -23.57 -10.61
N TRP A 460 -1.72 -23.03 -10.20
CA TRP A 460 -1.95 -21.58 -10.04
C TRP A 460 -1.40 -21.04 -8.73
N HIS A 461 -0.73 -19.91 -8.81
CA HIS A 461 -0.38 -19.04 -7.69
C HIS A 461 -0.84 -17.61 -8.00
N GLY A 462 -1.51 -16.97 -7.04
CA GLY A 462 -1.94 -15.58 -7.16
C GLY A 462 -1.37 -14.76 -6.01
N SER A 463 -1.10 -13.49 -6.28
CA SER A 463 -0.51 -12.57 -5.31
C SER A 463 -0.83 -11.13 -5.70
N ARG A 464 -0.83 -10.23 -4.70
CA ARG A 464 -1.02 -8.79 -4.89
C ARG A 464 -0.08 -8.23 -5.94
N LEU A 465 -0.52 -7.20 -6.65
CA LEU A 465 0.23 -6.57 -7.74
C LEU A 465 1.63 -6.08 -7.29
N THR A 466 1.71 -5.58 -6.05
CA THR A 466 2.94 -5.07 -5.42
C THR A 466 4.06 -6.11 -5.26
N ASN A 467 3.71 -7.39 -5.28
CA ASN A 467 4.67 -8.46 -4.97
C ASN A 467 5.41 -8.97 -6.21
N TRP A 468 4.93 -8.66 -7.42
CA TRP A 468 5.44 -9.29 -8.64
C TRP A 468 6.86 -8.89 -9.01
N THR A 469 7.29 -7.67 -8.71
CA THR A 469 8.69 -7.27 -8.89
C THR A 469 9.63 -8.14 -8.07
N GLY A 470 9.28 -8.41 -6.81
CA GLY A 470 10.06 -9.29 -5.94
C GLY A 470 9.98 -10.76 -6.33
N ILE A 471 8.79 -11.26 -6.68
CA ILE A 471 8.58 -12.64 -7.16
C ILE A 471 9.38 -12.92 -8.44
N LEU A 472 9.34 -12.02 -9.43
CA LEU A 472 10.08 -12.22 -10.68
C LEU A 472 11.59 -12.12 -10.47
N LYS A 473 12.07 -11.27 -9.55
CA LYS A 473 13.49 -11.17 -9.22
C LYS A 473 14.01 -12.38 -8.43
N GLN A 474 13.29 -12.79 -7.39
CA GLN A 474 13.83 -13.71 -6.37
C GLN A 474 13.23 -15.12 -6.46
N GLY A 475 12.12 -15.29 -7.17
CA GLY A 475 11.32 -16.51 -7.15
C GLY A 475 10.27 -16.51 -6.02
N LEU A 476 9.41 -17.53 -6.01
CA LEU A 476 8.52 -17.78 -4.87
C LEU A 476 9.33 -18.24 -3.66
N ARG A 477 9.05 -17.67 -2.48
CA ARG A 477 9.79 -17.91 -1.24
C ARG A 477 8.87 -18.49 -0.17
N ILE A 478 9.45 -19.31 0.69
CA ILE A 478 8.79 -19.77 1.91
C ILE A 478 8.84 -18.63 2.93
N ALA A 479 7.76 -18.47 3.69
CA ALA A 479 7.69 -17.49 4.77
C ALA A 479 8.89 -17.62 5.72
N PRO A 480 9.47 -16.49 6.19
CA PRO A 480 10.72 -16.52 6.92
C PRO A 480 10.59 -17.26 8.26
N PRO A 481 11.72 -17.72 8.84
CA PRO A 481 11.72 -18.45 10.09
C PRO A 481 11.02 -17.74 11.22
N GLU A 482 10.95 -16.40 11.24
CA GLU A 482 10.34 -15.52 12.25
C GLU A 482 8.82 -15.38 12.13
N ALA A 483 8.23 -15.63 10.96
CA ALA A 483 6.77 -15.59 10.78
C ALA A 483 6.08 -16.62 11.71
N PRO A 484 4.88 -16.37 12.26
CA PRO A 484 4.07 -17.42 12.85
C PRO A 484 3.76 -18.53 11.86
N VAL A 485 3.50 -19.73 12.37
CA VAL A 485 2.90 -20.82 11.58
C VAL A 485 1.37 -20.62 11.50
N THR A 486 0.75 -20.14 12.58
CA THR A 486 -0.67 -19.77 12.63
C THR A 486 -0.95 -18.66 11.61
N GLY A 487 -1.82 -18.96 10.65
CA GLY A 487 -2.07 -18.13 9.46
C GLY A 487 -1.87 -18.91 8.16
N TYR A 488 -1.06 -19.97 8.19
CA TYR A 488 -0.86 -20.92 7.09
C TYR A 488 -1.55 -22.25 7.42
N MET A 489 -2.48 -22.71 6.58
CA MET A 489 -3.34 -23.86 6.90
C MET A 489 -2.57 -25.19 7.05
N PHE A 490 -1.44 -25.31 6.36
CA PHE A 490 -0.60 -26.51 6.27
C PHE A 490 0.88 -26.21 6.51
N GLY A 491 1.18 -25.28 7.42
CA GLY A 491 2.55 -24.89 7.73
C GLY A 491 3.17 -23.94 6.70
N LYS A 492 4.44 -23.57 6.91
CA LYS A 492 5.14 -22.62 6.07
C LYS A 492 5.68 -23.29 4.82
N GLY A 493 5.01 -23.07 3.69
CA GLY A 493 5.44 -23.53 2.38
C GLY A 493 4.95 -22.58 1.30
N VAL A 494 5.20 -22.94 0.04
CA VAL A 494 4.62 -22.23 -1.10
C VAL A 494 3.31 -22.90 -1.48
N TYR A 495 2.23 -22.12 -1.49
CA TYR A 495 0.87 -22.59 -1.72
C TYR A 495 0.46 -22.41 -3.18
N PHE A 496 -0.13 -23.46 -3.73
CA PHE A 496 -0.69 -23.52 -5.07
C PHE A 496 -2.11 -24.06 -5.05
N ALA A 497 -2.90 -23.74 -6.07
CA ALA A 497 -4.22 -24.31 -6.30
C ALA A 497 -4.32 -24.89 -7.72
N ASP A 498 -5.17 -25.91 -7.87
CA ASP A 498 -5.58 -26.41 -9.19
C ASP A 498 -6.78 -25.63 -9.75
N MET A 499 -7.45 -24.84 -8.92
CA MET A 499 -8.56 -23.97 -9.27
C MET A 499 -8.09 -22.52 -9.50
N PHE A 500 -8.25 -22.01 -10.72
CA PHE A 500 -7.88 -20.64 -11.08
C PHE A 500 -8.44 -19.59 -10.10
N SER A 501 -9.76 -19.58 -9.88
CA SER A 501 -10.39 -18.49 -9.13
C SER A 501 -10.04 -18.53 -7.63
N LYS A 502 -9.55 -19.67 -7.12
CA LYS A 502 -9.02 -19.74 -5.76
C LYS A 502 -7.73 -18.95 -5.62
N SER A 503 -6.80 -19.12 -6.56
CA SER A 503 -5.57 -18.33 -6.61
C SER A 503 -5.84 -16.87 -7.00
N ALA A 504 -6.81 -16.62 -7.89
CA ALA A 504 -7.18 -15.26 -8.30
C ALA A 504 -7.64 -14.37 -7.14
N ASN A 505 -8.28 -14.93 -6.10
CA ASN A 505 -8.67 -14.16 -4.91
C ASN A 505 -7.48 -13.56 -4.14
N TYR A 506 -6.27 -14.12 -4.30
CA TYR A 506 -5.04 -13.59 -3.71
C TYR A 506 -4.44 -12.41 -4.48
N CYS A 507 -4.95 -12.08 -5.66
CA CYS A 507 -4.59 -10.84 -6.38
C CYS A 507 -5.08 -9.59 -5.64
N CYS A 508 -6.14 -9.73 -4.81
CA CYS A 508 -6.78 -8.65 -4.07
C CYS A 508 -7.23 -7.47 -4.95
N SER A 509 -7.61 -7.73 -6.20
CA SER A 509 -8.17 -6.72 -7.12
C SER A 509 -9.52 -6.20 -6.60
N THR A 510 -9.85 -4.96 -6.97
CA THR A 510 -11.06 -4.25 -6.54
C THR A 510 -11.74 -3.59 -7.75
N PRO A 511 -12.98 -3.08 -7.62
CA PRO A 511 -13.64 -2.34 -8.70
C PRO A 511 -12.88 -1.08 -9.18
N THR A 512 -12.02 -0.51 -8.33
CA THR A 512 -11.18 0.66 -8.66
C THR A 512 -9.78 0.28 -9.13
N ALA A 513 -9.31 -0.93 -8.82
CA ALA A 513 -8.02 -1.48 -9.22
C ALA A 513 -8.22 -2.92 -9.75
N THR A 514 -8.63 -3.02 -11.01
CA THR A 514 -9.11 -4.26 -11.62
C THR A 514 -7.99 -5.16 -12.17
N SER A 515 -6.79 -4.63 -12.40
CA SER A 515 -5.66 -5.43 -12.87
C SER A 515 -5.24 -6.45 -11.82
N GLY A 516 -4.92 -7.66 -12.26
CA GLY A 516 -4.30 -8.67 -11.42
C GLY A 516 -3.35 -9.54 -12.21
N VAL A 517 -2.44 -10.20 -11.50
CA VAL A 517 -1.42 -11.03 -12.10
C VAL A 517 -1.42 -12.37 -11.39
N LEU A 518 -1.33 -13.45 -12.17
CA LEU A 518 -1.22 -14.81 -11.68
C LEU A 518 -0.01 -15.48 -12.32
N LEU A 519 0.40 -16.58 -11.70
CA LEU A 519 1.52 -17.40 -12.13
C LEU A 519 1.05 -18.84 -12.24
N LEU A 520 1.44 -19.51 -13.32
CA LEU A 520 1.41 -20.96 -13.44
C LEU A 520 2.83 -21.48 -13.26
N CYS A 521 3.01 -22.34 -12.27
CA CYS A 521 4.28 -22.99 -11.98
C CYS A 521 4.20 -24.47 -12.28
N GLU A 522 5.26 -25.02 -12.86
CA GLU A 522 5.56 -26.45 -12.78
C GLU A 522 6.02 -26.75 -11.35
N VAL A 523 5.23 -27.55 -10.65
CA VAL A 523 5.47 -27.92 -9.25
C VAL A 523 5.73 -29.42 -9.18
N ALA A 524 6.92 -29.79 -8.73
CA ALA A 524 7.30 -31.18 -8.51
C ALA A 524 6.74 -31.67 -7.18
N LEU A 525 5.53 -32.23 -7.21
CA LEU A 525 4.80 -32.64 -6.00
C LEU A 525 5.30 -33.97 -5.46
N GLY A 526 5.71 -34.90 -6.33
CA GLY A 526 6.08 -36.25 -5.90
C GLY A 526 4.92 -36.98 -5.23
N ASP A 527 5.24 -37.83 -4.26
CA ASP A 527 4.23 -38.44 -3.40
C ASP A 527 3.75 -37.42 -2.36
N MET A 528 2.44 -37.18 -2.35
CA MET A 528 1.82 -36.15 -1.51
C MET A 528 1.33 -36.74 -0.18
N ALA A 529 1.46 -35.98 0.91
CA ALA A 529 0.75 -36.21 2.15
C ALA A 529 -0.65 -35.57 2.03
N GLU A 530 -1.69 -36.40 1.92
CA GLU A 530 -3.06 -35.90 1.81
C GLU A 530 -3.65 -35.61 3.20
N LEU A 531 -4.20 -34.41 3.37
CA LEU A 531 -4.78 -33.94 4.62
C LEU A 531 -6.20 -33.42 4.39
N LEU A 532 -7.15 -33.88 5.21
CA LEU A 532 -8.56 -33.49 5.13
C LEU A 532 -8.90 -32.25 5.95
N ASN A 533 -8.05 -31.92 6.93
CA ASN A 533 -8.23 -30.81 7.87
C ASN A 533 -6.93 -30.01 7.98
N ALA A 534 -7.03 -28.76 8.42
CA ALA A 534 -5.88 -27.91 8.69
C ALA A 534 -4.89 -28.59 9.66
N LYS A 535 -3.60 -28.50 9.35
CA LYS A 535 -2.52 -29.09 10.14
C LYS A 535 -1.30 -28.18 10.07
N TYR A 536 -1.09 -27.39 11.12
CA TYR A 536 -0.07 -26.35 11.14
C TYR A 536 1.37 -26.87 11.03
N ASP A 537 1.63 -28.12 11.43
CA ASP A 537 2.94 -28.77 11.32
C ASP A 537 3.06 -29.73 10.11
N ALA A 538 2.27 -29.50 9.05
CA ALA A 538 2.30 -30.33 7.84
C ALA A 538 3.61 -30.21 7.02
N ASP A 539 4.47 -29.24 7.34
CA ASP A 539 5.84 -29.14 6.86
C ASP A 539 6.73 -30.29 7.34
N LYS A 540 6.36 -30.95 8.44
CA LYS A 540 6.96 -32.21 8.90
C LYS A 540 6.41 -33.38 8.07
N LEU A 541 6.87 -33.46 6.83
CA LEU A 541 6.44 -34.47 5.87
C LEU A 541 6.75 -35.90 6.37
N PRO A 542 5.80 -36.85 6.22
CA PRO A 542 6.09 -38.26 6.43
C PRO A 542 7.19 -38.77 5.50
N VAL A 543 7.91 -39.82 5.91
CA VAL A 543 8.99 -40.42 5.12
C VAL A 543 8.50 -40.77 3.71
N GLY A 544 9.27 -40.34 2.70
CA GLY A 544 8.96 -40.56 1.28
C GLY A 544 7.97 -39.57 0.66
N LYS A 545 7.34 -38.69 1.45
CA LYS A 545 6.48 -37.62 0.93
C LYS A 545 7.31 -36.38 0.60
N LEU A 546 6.93 -35.67 -0.47
CA LEU A 546 7.64 -34.49 -0.96
C LEU A 546 6.79 -33.21 -0.91
N SER A 547 5.48 -33.34 -0.75
CA SER A 547 4.56 -32.21 -0.65
C SER A 547 3.33 -32.59 0.18
N THR A 548 2.54 -31.58 0.53
CA THR A 548 1.23 -31.74 1.18
C THR A 548 0.13 -31.37 0.21
N LYS A 549 -0.96 -32.14 0.21
CA LYS A 549 -2.21 -31.82 -0.48
C LYS A 549 -3.32 -31.64 0.54
N GLY A 550 -3.80 -30.41 0.68
CA GLY A 550 -5.07 -30.16 1.34
C GLY A 550 -6.19 -30.62 0.42
N VAL A 551 -6.89 -31.69 0.78
CA VAL A 551 -7.94 -32.27 -0.06
C VAL A 551 -9.20 -31.43 0.04
N GLY A 552 -9.71 -30.96 -1.09
CA GLY A 552 -10.96 -30.22 -1.18
C GLY A 552 -12.14 -31.07 -1.65
N LYS A 553 -13.36 -30.60 -1.35
CA LYS A 553 -14.61 -31.21 -1.84
C LYS A 553 -14.77 -31.13 -3.35
N THR A 554 -14.17 -30.14 -4.00
CA THR A 554 -14.26 -29.91 -5.44
C THR A 554 -12.86 -29.79 -6.04
N ALA A 555 -12.62 -30.51 -7.14
CA ALA A 555 -11.35 -30.51 -7.86
C ALA A 555 -11.59 -30.64 -9.37
N PRO A 556 -10.66 -30.19 -10.23
CA PRO A 556 -10.72 -30.47 -11.67
C PRO A 556 -10.74 -31.99 -11.93
N ASP A 557 -11.53 -32.40 -12.93
CA ASP A 557 -11.51 -33.79 -13.39
C ASP A 557 -10.18 -34.16 -14.04
N LEU A 558 -9.39 -35.00 -13.38
CA LEU A 558 -8.10 -35.45 -13.87
C LEU A 558 -8.18 -36.36 -15.11
N SER A 559 -9.35 -36.93 -15.41
CA SER A 559 -9.53 -37.69 -16.66
C SER A 559 -9.57 -36.80 -17.90
N GLU A 560 -9.85 -35.50 -17.72
CA GLU A 560 -9.78 -34.45 -18.74
C GLU A 560 -8.45 -33.67 -18.70
N ALA A 561 -7.49 -34.09 -17.87
CA ALA A 561 -6.19 -33.42 -17.77
C ALA A 561 -5.39 -33.59 -19.07
N GLU A 562 -4.61 -32.57 -19.42
CA GLU A 562 -3.67 -32.62 -20.54
C GLU A 562 -2.25 -32.81 -20.02
N THR A 563 -1.41 -33.55 -20.74
CA THR A 563 0.01 -33.72 -20.40
C THR A 563 0.85 -33.01 -21.45
N LEU A 564 1.75 -32.13 -21.00
CA LEU A 564 2.69 -31.43 -21.86
C LEU A 564 3.80 -32.39 -22.35
N GLU A 565 4.52 -32.00 -23.39
CA GLU A 565 5.58 -32.82 -24.01
C GLU A 565 6.71 -33.19 -23.03
N ASP A 566 6.93 -32.34 -22.03
CA ASP A 566 7.90 -32.54 -20.95
C ASP A 566 7.32 -33.34 -19.77
N GLY A 567 6.12 -33.90 -19.90
CA GLY A 567 5.48 -34.77 -18.90
C GLY A 567 4.77 -34.04 -17.76
N VAL A 568 4.63 -32.72 -17.82
CA VAL A 568 3.89 -31.93 -16.81
C VAL A 568 2.38 -32.10 -17.03
N VAL A 569 1.64 -32.39 -15.95
CA VAL A 569 0.19 -32.54 -15.97
C VAL A 569 -0.49 -31.18 -15.76
N VAL A 570 -1.43 -30.84 -16.64
CA VAL A 570 -2.27 -29.64 -16.54
C VAL A 570 -3.69 -30.07 -16.16
N PRO A 571 -4.14 -29.89 -14.90
CA PRO A 571 -5.44 -30.35 -14.43
C PRO A 571 -6.56 -29.38 -14.87
N LEU A 572 -6.79 -29.28 -16.17
CA LEU A 572 -7.69 -28.31 -16.81
C LEU A 572 -9.12 -28.80 -17.00
N GLY A 573 -9.47 -29.97 -16.45
CA GLY A 573 -10.80 -30.54 -16.52
C GLY A 573 -11.85 -29.68 -15.82
N LYS A 574 -13.13 -29.91 -16.16
CA LYS A 574 -14.22 -29.25 -15.45
C LYS A 574 -14.26 -29.71 -13.98
N PRO A 575 -14.57 -28.82 -13.02
CA PRO A 575 -14.60 -29.18 -11.61
C PRO A 575 -15.69 -30.21 -11.31
N LYS A 576 -15.31 -31.31 -10.64
CA LYS A 576 -16.20 -32.33 -10.09
C LYS A 576 -16.21 -32.24 -8.56
N GLN A 577 -17.40 -32.40 -7.99
CA GLN A 577 -17.56 -32.48 -6.55
C GLN A 577 -17.48 -33.94 -6.11
N HIS A 578 -16.67 -34.21 -5.09
CA HIS A 578 -16.53 -35.51 -4.48
C HIS A 578 -17.34 -35.54 -3.18
N SER A 579 -18.55 -36.10 -3.26
CA SER A 579 -19.49 -36.21 -2.12
C SER A 579 -18.95 -37.04 -0.96
N ASP A 580 -18.09 -37.99 -1.26
CA ASP A 580 -17.62 -39.00 -0.30
C ASP A 580 -16.46 -38.49 0.56
N VAL A 581 -15.91 -37.31 0.23
CA VAL A 581 -14.78 -36.70 0.93
C VAL A 581 -15.30 -35.79 2.04
N GLN A 582 -15.16 -36.22 3.29
CA GLN A 582 -15.42 -35.39 4.48
C GLN A 582 -14.27 -34.38 4.75
N ALA A 583 -13.92 -33.58 3.75
CA ALA A 583 -12.88 -32.56 3.86
C ALA A 583 -13.42 -31.24 4.43
N SER A 584 -12.58 -30.51 5.17
CA SER A 584 -12.88 -29.15 5.63
C SER A 584 -12.73 -28.10 4.52
N LEU A 585 -11.98 -28.40 3.46
CA LEU A 585 -11.71 -27.48 2.35
C LEU A 585 -12.74 -27.62 1.23
N LEU A 586 -13.14 -26.50 0.62
CA LEU A 586 -13.99 -26.52 -0.57
C LEU A 586 -13.23 -26.95 -1.83
N TYR A 587 -11.95 -26.58 -1.94
CA TYR A 587 -11.08 -26.83 -3.10
C TYR A 587 -9.69 -27.23 -2.64
N ASN A 588 -8.95 -27.96 -3.49
CA ASN A 588 -7.61 -28.44 -3.15
C ASN A 588 -6.61 -27.30 -2.87
N GLU A 589 -5.55 -27.63 -2.13
CA GLU A 589 -4.31 -26.86 -2.01
C GLU A 589 -3.12 -27.79 -2.15
N TYR A 590 -2.08 -27.32 -2.80
CA TYR A 590 -0.82 -28.04 -2.95
C TYR A 590 0.29 -27.20 -2.33
N ILE A 591 1.05 -27.79 -1.43
CA ILE A 591 2.05 -27.08 -0.64
C ILE A 591 3.38 -27.81 -0.78
N VAL A 592 4.40 -27.07 -1.20
CA VAL A 592 5.79 -27.55 -1.21
C VAL A 592 6.61 -26.79 -0.17
N TYR A 593 7.53 -27.51 0.47
CA TYR A 593 8.37 -27.00 1.55
C TYR A 593 9.84 -26.82 1.13
N ASN A 594 10.10 -26.93 -0.17
CA ASN A 594 11.38 -26.62 -0.79
C ASN A 594 11.12 -25.79 -2.07
N ALA A 595 11.67 -24.57 -2.11
CA ALA A 595 11.48 -23.66 -3.24
C ALA A 595 12.07 -24.19 -4.56
N ASP A 596 13.03 -25.12 -4.49
CA ASP A 596 13.61 -25.71 -5.69
C ASP A 596 12.66 -26.71 -6.38
N GLN A 597 11.55 -27.11 -5.75
CA GLN A 597 10.48 -27.90 -6.37
C GLN A 597 9.60 -27.09 -7.33
N ILE A 598 9.92 -25.80 -7.54
CA ILE A 598 9.07 -24.86 -8.24
C ILE A 598 9.84 -24.29 -9.43
N ARG A 599 9.17 -24.27 -10.59
CA ARG A 599 9.64 -23.57 -11.78
C ARG A 599 8.50 -22.76 -12.38
N MET A 600 8.70 -21.46 -12.55
CA MET A 600 7.76 -20.58 -13.22
C MET A 600 7.66 -20.96 -14.69
N ARG A 601 6.43 -21.01 -15.23
CA ARG A 601 6.19 -21.33 -16.64
C ARG A 601 5.47 -20.20 -17.35
N TYR A 602 4.41 -19.68 -16.74
CA TYR A 602 3.61 -18.62 -17.34
C TYR A 602 3.21 -17.55 -16.34
N VAL A 603 3.33 -16.28 -16.72
CA VAL A 603 2.73 -15.14 -16.04
C VAL A 603 1.51 -14.71 -16.84
N ILE A 604 0.38 -14.60 -16.15
CA ILE A 604 -0.91 -14.24 -16.74
C ILE A 604 -1.32 -12.90 -16.16
N HIS A 605 -1.35 -11.86 -16.99
CA HIS A 605 -1.93 -10.57 -16.63
C HIS A 605 -3.39 -10.57 -17.05
N VAL A 606 -4.27 -10.29 -16.08
CA VAL A 606 -5.72 -10.34 -16.23
C VAL A 606 -6.39 -9.05 -15.76
N ASN A 607 -7.62 -8.84 -16.21
CA ASN A 607 -8.50 -7.80 -15.70
C ASN A 607 -9.73 -8.42 -15.05
N PHE A 608 -10.02 -8.03 -13.80
CA PHE A 608 -11.19 -8.48 -13.06
C PHE A 608 -12.40 -7.60 -13.39
N ASN A 609 -13.52 -8.25 -13.72
CA ASN A 609 -14.79 -7.60 -13.95
C ASN A 609 -15.75 -7.94 -12.80
N PHE A 610 -15.89 -7.01 -11.86
CA PHE A 610 -16.80 -7.18 -10.72
C PHE A 610 -18.24 -6.92 -11.15
N MET A 611 -19.14 -7.82 -10.78
CA MET A 611 -20.56 -7.59 -10.99
C MET A 611 -21.05 -6.50 -10.03
N ARG A 612 -21.84 -5.55 -10.56
CA ARG A 612 -22.47 -4.48 -9.77
C ARG A 612 -23.63 -4.98 -8.94
#